data_AF-A0A1R3KH04-F1
#
_entry.id   AF-A0A1R3KH04-F1
#
_cell.length_a   1.000
_cell.length_b   1.000
_cell.length_c   1.000
_cell.angle_alpha   90.00
_cell.angle_beta   90.00
_cell.angle_gamma   90.00
#
_symmetry.space_group_name_H-M   'P 1'
#
loop_
_entity.id
_entity.type
_entity.pdbx_description
1 polymer ?
#
loop_
_entity_poly.entity_id
_entity_poly.type
_entity_poly.pdbx_seq_one_letter_code
_entity_poly.pdbx_strand_id
1 'polypeptide(L)'
;MQKAGPGSVAGGGIWGAATDEKKVYTNIANYLHQNFTLKPSTTVTTAGGWVGMDAKNGQILWSTADPRNGTASGPVTIANGIVFAGSTYRDGPIYAMNANTGRILWSYNTGASVYGGFSVSDGCIFGGNGYKVGLGATNPDFTGGNTLFAFCVY
;
A
#
# COMPACT_ATOMS: atom_id res chain seq x y z
N MET A 1 13.35 4.03 -17.57
CA MET A 1 12.20 3.27 -17.03
C MET A 1 12.71 2.24 -16.02
N GLN A 2 12.30 2.31 -14.75
CA GLN A 2 12.65 1.32 -13.72
C GLN A 2 11.40 0.52 -13.31
N LYS A 3 11.57 -0.78 -13.08
CA LYS A 3 10.51 -1.64 -12.53
C LYS A 3 10.51 -1.53 -11.00
N ALA A 4 9.37 -1.15 -10.42
CA ALA A 4 9.19 -1.04 -8.97
C ALA A 4 8.93 -2.39 -8.28
N GLY A 5 8.37 -3.36 -9.01
CA GLY A 5 8.06 -4.69 -8.48
C GLY A 5 7.85 -5.71 -9.60
N PRO A 6 7.53 -6.97 -9.26
CA PRO A 6 7.61 -8.08 -10.20
C PRO A 6 6.47 -8.16 -11.24
N GLY A 7 5.41 -7.34 -11.14
CA GLY A 7 4.22 -7.51 -11.99
C GLY A 7 3.47 -8.80 -11.68
N SER A 8 2.31 -9.02 -12.31
CA SER A 8 1.48 -10.22 -12.13
C SER A 8 0.35 -10.23 -13.16
N VAL A 9 -0.35 -11.36 -13.28
CA VAL A 9 -1.65 -11.48 -13.99
C VAL A 9 -2.71 -10.53 -13.45
N ALA A 10 -2.59 -10.12 -12.18
CA ALA A 10 -3.45 -9.11 -11.56
C ALA A 10 -2.89 -7.67 -11.70
N GLY A 11 -1.73 -7.48 -12.34
CA GLY A 11 -1.03 -6.21 -12.48
C GLY A 11 0.16 -6.01 -11.51
N GLY A 12 0.81 -4.84 -11.59
CA GLY A 12 2.01 -4.51 -10.80
C GLY A 12 1.79 -3.36 -9.82
N GLY A 13 1.64 -2.14 -10.33
CA GLY A 13 1.09 -0.99 -9.60
C GLY A 13 -0.30 -0.72 -10.14
N ILE A 14 -1.33 -0.80 -9.30
CA ILE A 14 -2.72 -0.87 -9.72
C ILE A 14 -3.61 -0.03 -8.80
N TRP A 15 -4.74 0.41 -9.34
CA TRP A 15 -5.88 1.02 -8.63
C TRP A 15 -5.63 2.43 -8.08
N GLY A 16 -4.40 2.93 -8.06
CA GLY A 16 -4.11 4.37 -7.97
C GLY A 16 -2.71 4.69 -7.49
N ALA A 17 -2.26 5.91 -7.81
CA ALA A 17 -1.01 6.50 -7.33
C ALA A 17 -1.30 7.88 -6.74
N ALA A 18 -0.45 8.31 -5.82
CA ALA A 18 -0.45 9.67 -5.28
C ALA A 18 0.83 10.41 -5.67
N THR A 19 0.80 11.74 -5.67
CA THR A 19 1.97 12.57 -5.96
C THR A 19 2.00 13.78 -5.04
N ASP A 20 3.21 14.22 -4.68
CA ASP A 20 3.47 15.51 -4.03
C ASP A 20 4.20 16.49 -4.99
N GLU A 21 3.98 16.32 -6.30
CA GLU A 21 4.63 16.98 -7.44
C GLU A 21 6.09 16.61 -7.66
N LYS A 22 6.83 16.27 -6.60
CA LYS A 22 8.25 15.87 -6.68
C LYS A 22 8.40 14.36 -6.75
N LYS A 23 7.48 13.62 -6.12
CA LYS A 23 7.54 12.17 -5.99
C LYS A 23 6.20 11.55 -6.33
N VAL A 24 6.27 10.36 -6.91
CA VAL A 24 5.12 9.49 -7.15
C VAL A 24 5.17 8.34 -6.15
N TYR A 25 4.03 8.07 -5.52
CA TYR A 25 3.83 7.00 -4.57
C TYR A 25 2.81 6.02 -5.14
N THR A 26 3.10 4.74 -5.07
CA THR A 26 2.14 3.71 -5.49
C THR A 26 2.42 2.40 -4.77
N ASN A 27 1.51 1.45 -4.96
CA ASN A 27 1.59 0.13 -4.42
C ASN A 27 2.44 -0.81 -5.29
N ILE A 28 2.91 -1.89 -4.66
CA ILE A 28 3.47 -3.07 -5.30
C ILE A 28 2.54 -4.22 -4.93
N ALA A 29 1.69 -4.65 -5.86
CA ALA A 29 0.67 -5.65 -5.58
C ALA A 29 1.28 -7.01 -5.22
N ASN A 30 2.20 -7.50 -6.06
CA ASN A 30 2.83 -8.82 -5.97
C ASN A 30 1.86 -9.97 -5.67
N TYR A 31 0.75 -10.03 -6.40
CA TYR A 31 -0.35 -10.97 -6.14
C TYR A 31 0.07 -12.47 -6.14
N LEU A 32 1.10 -12.81 -6.91
CA LEU A 32 1.61 -14.19 -7.01
C LEU A 32 2.78 -14.48 -6.06
N HIS A 33 3.07 -13.58 -5.12
CA HIS A 33 4.18 -13.71 -4.18
C HIS A 33 5.52 -14.03 -4.83
N GLN A 34 5.81 -13.39 -5.97
CA GLN A 34 7.06 -13.58 -6.69
C GLN A 34 8.21 -12.96 -5.91
N ASN A 35 9.35 -13.64 -5.91
CA ASN A 35 10.58 -13.10 -5.33
C ASN A 35 11.04 -11.86 -6.13
N PHE A 36 11.27 -10.76 -5.44
CA PHE A 36 11.91 -9.58 -6.01
C PHE A 36 12.72 -8.80 -4.96
N THR A 37 13.61 -7.94 -5.43
CA THR A 37 14.44 -7.10 -4.56
C THR A 37 13.81 -5.72 -4.40
N LEU A 38 13.62 -5.30 -3.14
CA LEU A 38 13.21 -3.96 -2.76
C LEU A 38 14.33 -2.96 -3.04
N LYS A 39 14.11 -2.01 -3.94
CA LYS A 39 15.09 -0.94 -4.24
C LYS A 39 14.86 0.28 -3.34
N PRO A 40 15.90 1.02 -2.95
CA PRO A 40 17.31 0.84 -3.29
C PRO A 40 18.06 -0.18 -2.43
N SER A 41 17.38 -0.85 -1.48
CA SER A 41 17.98 -1.90 -0.66
C SER A 41 18.34 -3.15 -1.47
N THR A 42 18.92 -4.15 -0.81
CA THR A 42 19.16 -5.49 -1.37
C THR A 42 18.24 -6.55 -0.77
N THR A 43 17.25 -6.16 0.04
CA THR A 43 16.31 -7.07 0.67
C THR A 43 15.42 -7.74 -0.37
N VAL A 44 15.40 -9.07 -0.36
CA VAL A 44 14.51 -9.89 -1.17
C VAL A 44 13.24 -10.17 -0.39
N THR A 45 12.09 -10.07 -1.05
CA THR A 45 10.78 -10.34 -0.45
C THR A 45 9.84 -11.00 -1.44
N THR A 46 8.83 -11.68 -0.90
CA THR A 46 7.65 -12.20 -1.63
C THR A 46 6.38 -11.43 -1.28
N ALA A 47 6.44 -10.46 -0.36
CA ALA A 47 5.30 -9.63 0.00
C ALA A 47 4.92 -8.68 -1.16
N GLY A 48 3.72 -8.12 -1.10
CA GLY A 48 3.45 -6.82 -1.70
C GLY A 48 4.12 -5.70 -0.92
N GLY A 49 3.79 -4.45 -1.23
CA GLY A 49 4.31 -3.31 -0.52
C GLY A 49 4.00 -1.99 -1.20
N TRP A 50 4.87 -1.00 -0.97
CA TRP A 50 4.74 0.35 -1.50
C TRP A 50 6.09 0.90 -1.93
N VAL A 51 6.03 1.88 -2.83
CA VAL A 51 7.21 2.49 -3.42
C VAL A 51 7.04 4.01 -3.52
N GLY A 52 8.12 4.74 -3.27
CA GLY A 52 8.25 6.16 -3.59
C GLY A 52 9.32 6.37 -4.66
N MET A 53 8.97 7.13 -5.69
CA MET A 53 9.83 7.38 -6.85
C MET A 53 9.94 8.87 -7.12
N ASP A 54 11.07 9.32 -7.66
CA ASP A 54 11.20 10.66 -8.21
C ASP A 54 10.28 10.82 -9.43
N ALA A 55 9.47 11.88 -9.45
CA ALA A 55 8.46 12.09 -10.48
C ALA A 55 9.04 12.46 -11.85
N LYS A 56 10.26 13.01 -11.90
CA LYS A 56 10.89 13.46 -13.14
C LYS A 56 11.57 12.32 -13.89
N ASN A 57 12.23 11.43 -13.17
CA ASN A 57 13.07 10.39 -13.78
C ASN A 57 12.65 8.96 -13.43
N GLY A 58 11.70 8.76 -12.52
CA GLY A 58 11.21 7.44 -12.11
C GLY A 58 12.22 6.62 -11.29
N GLN A 59 13.25 7.27 -10.72
CA GLN A 59 14.19 6.61 -9.81
C GLN A 59 13.46 6.21 -8.53
N ILE A 60 13.61 4.94 -8.14
CA ILE A 60 13.10 4.47 -6.85
C ILE A 60 13.93 5.07 -5.73
N LEU A 61 13.27 5.86 -4.88
CA LEU A 61 13.86 6.50 -3.71
C LEU A 61 13.78 5.59 -2.48
N TRP A 62 12.67 4.85 -2.35
CA TRP A 62 12.46 3.85 -1.32
C TRP A 62 11.43 2.82 -1.77
N SER A 63 11.48 1.62 -1.19
CA SER A 63 10.40 0.65 -1.23
C SER A 63 10.30 -0.08 0.10
N THR A 64 9.07 -0.41 0.47
CA THR A 64 8.72 -1.00 1.77
C THR A 64 7.83 -2.19 1.51
N ALA A 65 8.27 -3.39 1.91
CA ALA A 65 7.41 -4.57 1.90
C ALA A 65 6.32 -4.45 2.96
N ASP A 66 5.17 -5.07 2.71
CA ASP A 66 4.16 -5.29 3.75
C ASP A 66 4.76 -6.17 4.87
N PRO A 67 4.85 -5.66 6.11
CA PRO A 67 5.37 -6.42 7.26
C PRO A 67 4.61 -7.71 7.57
N ARG A 68 3.34 -7.81 7.16
CA ARG A 68 2.52 -9.02 7.34
C ARG A 68 2.72 -10.05 6.23
N ASN A 69 3.61 -9.78 5.28
CA ASN A 69 3.76 -10.57 4.06
C ASN A 69 2.46 -10.64 3.23
N GLY A 70 1.60 -9.63 3.37
CA GLY A 70 0.38 -9.48 2.57
C GLY A 70 0.65 -8.92 1.18
N THR A 71 -0.38 -8.92 0.33
CA THR A 71 -0.35 -8.17 -0.93
C THR A 71 -0.81 -6.72 -0.67
N ALA A 72 -0.46 -5.80 -1.56
CA ALA A 72 -0.85 -4.41 -1.46
C ALA A 72 -1.45 -3.95 -2.79
N SER A 73 -2.74 -4.20 -2.99
CA SER A 73 -3.42 -3.88 -4.26
C SER A 73 -4.13 -2.53 -4.25
N GLY A 74 -4.39 -1.97 -3.07
CA GLY A 74 -5.10 -0.71 -2.94
C GLY A 74 -4.28 0.51 -3.35
N PRO A 75 -4.95 1.63 -3.67
CA PRO A 75 -4.28 2.90 -3.93
C PRO A 75 -3.62 3.43 -2.66
N VAL A 76 -2.72 4.40 -2.83
CA VAL A 76 -2.08 5.13 -1.74
C VAL A 76 -2.60 6.56 -1.69
N THR A 77 -2.58 7.15 -0.50
CA THR A 77 -2.95 8.55 -0.26
C THR A 77 -1.77 9.27 0.39
N ILE A 78 -1.50 10.52 -0.02
CA ILE A 78 -0.45 11.35 0.59
C ILE A 78 -1.08 12.57 1.26
N ALA A 79 -0.68 12.87 2.49
CA ALA A 79 -0.98 14.13 3.15
C ALA A 79 0.13 14.49 4.14
N ASN A 80 0.53 15.75 4.19
CA ASN A 80 1.51 16.28 5.14
C ASN A 80 2.81 15.45 5.25
N GLY A 81 3.31 14.94 4.11
CA GLY A 81 4.53 14.13 4.07
C GLY A 81 4.37 12.70 4.62
N ILE A 82 3.12 12.23 4.78
CA ILE A 82 2.78 10.87 5.21
C ILE A 82 2.00 10.17 4.11
N VAL A 83 2.47 8.98 3.72
CA VAL A 83 1.80 8.07 2.79
C VAL A 83 0.95 7.09 3.60
N PHE A 84 -0.35 7.06 3.32
CA PHE A 84 -1.31 6.14 3.90
C PHE A 84 -1.65 5.04 2.90
N ALA A 85 -1.62 3.80 3.35
CA ALA A 85 -1.96 2.67 2.51
C ALA A 85 -2.50 1.48 3.31
N GLY A 86 -3.36 0.70 2.66
CA GLY A 86 -3.95 -0.50 3.23
C GLY A 86 -3.29 -1.78 2.72
N SER A 87 -3.25 -2.79 3.57
CA SER A 87 -2.88 -4.16 3.23
C SER A 87 -4.12 -5.02 2.98
N THR A 88 -4.01 -5.95 2.04
CA THR A 88 -5.04 -6.96 1.80
C THR A 88 -4.93 -8.16 2.74
N TYR A 89 -3.93 -8.19 3.64
CA TYR A 89 -3.80 -9.24 4.64
C TYR A 89 -5.07 -9.35 5.50
N ARG A 90 -5.35 -10.52 6.08
CA ARG A 90 -6.61 -10.83 6.78
C ARG A 90 -7.01 -9.88 7.90
N ASP A 91 -6.06 -9.24 8.57
CA ASP A 91 -6.34 -8.26 9.64
C ASP A 91 -6.44 -6.82 9.10
N GLY A 92 -6.21 -6.64 7.79
CA GLY A 92 -6.20 -5.39 7.04
C GLY A 92 -5.48 -4.25 7.74
N PRO A 93 -4.17 -4.37 8.03
CA PRO A 93 -3.45 -3.26 8.60
C PRO A 93 -3.44 -2.06 7.65
N ILE A 94 -3.69 -0.90 8.23
CA ILE A 94 -3.41 0.40 7.62
C ILE A 94 -2.02 0.82 8.09
N TYR A 95 -1.22 1.36 7.18
CA TYR A 95 0.10 1.88 7.48
C TYR A 95 0.18 3.36 7.14
N ALA A 96 0.80 4.13 8.03
CA ALA A 96 1.24 5.49 7.78
C ALA A 96 2.77 5.48 7.65
N MET A 97 3.28 5.87 6.50
CA MET A 97 4.70 5.83 6.16
C MET A 97 5.25 7.23 5.93
N ASN A 98 6.46 7.49 6.37
CA ASN A 98 7.17 8.71 6.03
C ASN A 98 7.41 8.78 4.52
N ALA A 99 6.92 9.82 3.86
CA ALA A 99 6.99 9.94 2.40
C ALA A 99 8.43 10.07 1.85
N ASN A 100 9.39 10.50 2.68
CA ASN A 100 10.78 10.63 2.26
C ASN A 100 11.55 9.31 2.35
N THR A 101 11.19 8.43 3.27
CA THR A 101 12.01 7.25 3.60
C THR A 101 11.28 5.92 3.43
N GLY A 102 9.95 5.92 3.30
CA GLY A 102 9.14 4.71 3.31
C GLY A 102 9.01 4.04 4.68
N ARG A 103 9.62 4.61 5.73
CA ARG A 103 9.56 4.05 7.08
C ARG A 103 8.15 4.14 7.64
N ILE A 104 7.62 3.01 8.12
CA ILE A 104 6.34 2.95 8.83
C ILE A 104 6.47 3.70 10.16
N LEU A 105 5.59 4.68 10.36
CA LEU A 105 5.50 5.50 11.57
C LEU A 105 4.39 5.01 12.50
N TRP A 106 3.31 4.50 11.92
CA TRP A 106 2.14 4.02 12.63
C TRP A 106 1.44 2.93 11.84
N SER A 107 0.77 2.03 12.55
CA SER A 107 -0.12 1.04 11.94
C SER A 107 -1.32 0.72 12.83
N TYR A 108 -2.38 0.25 12.20
CA TYR A 108 -3.59 -0.19 12.89
C TYR A 108 -4.27 -1.33 12.13
N ASN A 109 -4.58 -2.41 12.84
CA ASN A 109 -5.32 -3.55 12.29
C ASN A 109 -6.83 -3.21 12.27
N THR A 110 -7.42 -3.14 11.08
CA THR A 110 -8.85 -2.86 10.91
C THR A 110 -9.75 -4.08 11.13
N GLY A 111 -9.15 -5.27 11.24
CA GLY A 111 -9.85 -6.54 11.42
C GLY A 111 -10.36 -7.18 10.14
N ALA A 112 -10.21 -6.52 8.98
CA ALA A 112 -10.49 -7.13 7.68
C ALA A 112 -9.73 -6.45 6.53
N SER A 113 -9.44 -7.19 5.46
CA SER A 113 -8.64 -6.74 4.31
C SER A 113 -9.02 -5.35 3.77
N VAL A 114 -8.01 -4.53 3.51
CA VAL A 114 -8.18 -3.15 3.01
C VAL A 114 -7.72 -3.05 1.56
N TYR A 115 -8.68 -2.79 0.67
CA TYR A 115 -8.44 -2.53 -0.76
C TYR A 115 -8.62 -1.08 -1.18
N GLY A 116 -9.37 -0.32 -0.38
CA GLY A 116 -9.75 1.05 -0.69
C GLY A 116 -8.63 2.04 -0.43
N GLY A 117 -8.74 3.20 -1.09
CA GLY A 117 -7.95 4.37 -0.73
C GLY A 117 -8.51 5.09 0.47
N PHE A 118 -7.75 6.09 0.91
CA PHE A 118 -8.12 6.96 2.02
C PHE A 118 -8.44 8.35 1.49
N SER A 119 -9.47 8.98 2.06
CA SER A 119 -9.68 10.43 1.89
C SER A 119 -9.11 11.18 3.08
N VAL A 120 -8.70 12.42 2.87
CA VAL A 120 -8.10 13.27 3.90
C VAL A 120 -8.89 14.57 3.99
N SER A 121 -9.29 14.95 5.20
CA SER A 121 -9.90 16.25 5.47
C SER A 121 -9.68 16.62 6.93
N ASP A 122 -9.40 17.90 7.20
CA ASP A 122 -9.36 18.49 8.54
C ASP A 122 -8.57 17.69 9.59
N GLY A 123 -7.36 17.24 9.22
CA GLY A 123 -6.49 16.48 10.12
C GLY A 123 -6.88 15.01 10.31
N CYS A 124 -7.90 14.54 9.59
CA CYS A 124 -8.37 13.16 9.62
C CYS A 124 -8.09 12.43 8.30
N ILE A 125 -7.86 11.12 8.42
CA ILE A 125 -7.98 10.18 7.30
C ILE A 125 -9.24 9.34 7.48
N PHE A 126 -9.92 9.05 6.37
CA PHE A 126 -11.10 8.19 6.33
C PHE A 126 -10.89 7.07 5.33
N GLY A 127 -11.13 5.83 5.75
CA GLY A 127 -11.01 4.65 4.91
C GLY A 127 -11.78 3.48 5.49
N GLY A 128 -12.17 2.54 4.65
CA GLY A 128 -13.02 1.42 5.06
C GLY A 128 -12.48 0.07 4.60
N ASN A 129 -12.99 -0.97 5.22
CA ASN A 129 -12.87 -2.34 4.74
C ASN A 129 -14.25 -2.90 4.34
N GLY A 130 -14.25 -3.97 3.56
CA GLY A 130 -15.49 -4.62 3.11
C GLY A 130 -15.53 -5.03 1.65
N TYR A 131 -14.44 -4.80 0.93
CA TYR A 131 -14.32 -5.25 -0.43
C TYR A 131 -13.91 -6.73 -0.49
N LYS A 132 -14.88 -7.63 -0.72
CA LYS A 132 -14.65 -9.04 -1.07
C LYS A 132 -14.83 -9.22 -2.57
N VAL A 133 -13.79 -8.98 -3.37
CA VAL A 133 -13.84 -9.29 -4.82
C VAL A 133 -14.05 -10.78 -5.05
N GLY A 134 -14.72 -11.14 -6.15
CA GLY A 134 -14.78 -12.53 -6.64
C GLY A 134 -13.40 -13.16 -6.87
N LEU A 135 -12.36 -12.34 -7.12
CA LEU A 135 -10.95 -12.76 -7.19
C LEU A 135 -10.37 -13.24 -5.83
N GLY A 136 -10.99 -12.81 -4.73
CA GLY A 136 -10.64 -13.14 -3.35
C GLY A 136 -11.57 -14.13 -2.67
N ALA A 137 -12.65 -14.53 -3.34
CA ALA A 137 -13.66 -15.40 -2.73
C ALA A 137 -13.10 -16.79 -2.34
N THR A 138 -12.00 -17.21 -2.97
CA THR A 138 -11.28 -18.46 -2.72
C THR A 138 -9.93 -18.28 -2.01
N ASN A 139 -9.47 -17.04 -1.78
CA ASN A 139 -8.21 -16.79 -1.07
C ASN A 139 -8.49 -16.66 0.44
N PRO A 140 -7.99 -17.58 1.29
CA PRO A 140 -8.24 -17.55 2.72
C PRO A 140 -7.63 -16.34 3.44
N ASP A 141 -6.66 -15.66 2.83
CA ASP A 141 -6.03 -14.48 3.42
C ASP A 141 -6.88 -13.21 3.26
N PHE A 142 -7.95 -13.25 2.47
CA PHE A 142 -8.83 -12.10 2.25
C PHE A 142 -10.12 -12.21 3.06
N THR A 143 -10.33 -11.25 3.94
CA THR A 143 -11.47 -11.21 4.86
C THR A 143 -12.43 -10.09 4.49
N GLY A 144 -13.73 -10.37 4.61
CA GLY A 144 -14.77 -9.37 4.45
C GLY A 144 -14.90 -8.51 5.69
N GLY A 145 -15.21 -7.23 5.50
CA GLY A 145 -15.52 -6.26 6.54
C GLY A 145 -16.73 -5.42 6.16
N ASN A 146 -17.10 -4.46 7.01
CA ASN A 146 -18.20 -3.55 6.75
C ASN A 146 -18.02 -2.22 7.52
N THR A 147 -16.77 -1.90 7.88
CA THR A 147 -16.47 -0.81 8.80
C THR A 147 -15.78 0.34 8.07
N LEU A 148 -16.26 1.55 8.33
CA LEU A 148 -15.58 2.80 7.98
C LEU A 148 -14.83 3.31 9.21
N PHE A 149 -13.57 3.68 9.02
CA PHE A 149 -12.68 4.18 10.05
C PHE A 149 -12.35 5.65 9.81
N ALA A 150 -12.15 6.38 10.89
CA ALA A 150 -11.61 7.73 10.91
C ALA A 150 -10.46 7.80 11.92
N PHE A 151 -9.30 8.29 11.49
CA PHE A 151 -8.15 8.53 12.38
C PHE A 151 -7.74 9.99 12.25
N CYS A 152 -7.72 10.72 13.37
CA CYS A 152 -7.53 12.17 13.39
C CYS A 152 -6.40 12.57 14.34
N VAL A 153 -5.73 13.68 14.01
CA VAL A 153 -4.78 14.36 14.90
C VAL A 153 -5.35 15.72 15.29
N TYR A 154 -5.47 15.97 16.59
CA TYR A 154 -5.96 17.22 17.18
C TYR A 154 -4.94 17.73 18.21
#